data_AF-A0A939FI76-F1
#
_entry.id   AF-A0A939FI76-F1
#
_cell.length_a   1.000
_cell.length_b   1.000
_cell.length_c   1.000
_cell.angle_alpha   90.00
_cell.angle_beta   90.00
_cell.angle_gamma   90.00
#
_symmetry.space_group_name_H-M   'P 1'
#
loop_
_entity.id
_entity.type
_entity.pdbx_description
1 polymer ?
#
loop_
_entity_poly.entity_id
_entity_poly.type
_entity_poly.pdbx_seq_one_letter_code
_entity_poly.pdbx_strand_id
1 'polypeptide(L)' 'VQALLALQPLKRLAEPDEIGRTVLFLASDAAGHYTGQTLAPSGGALML' A
#
# COMPACT_ATOMS: atom_id res chain seq x y z
N VAL A 1 10.65 -13.42 -6.95
CA VAL A 1 9.30 -13.07 -6.42
C VAL A 1 9.01 -13.81 -5.10
N GLN A 2 9.14 -15.14 -5.03
CA GLN A 2 8.92 -15.95 -3.80
C GLN A 2 9.67 -15.44 -2.55
N ALA A 3 10.97 -15.15 -2.66
CA ALA A 3 11.75 -14.61 -1.54
C ALA A 3 11.26 -13.24 -1.04
N LEU A 4 10.68 -12.41 -1.94
CA LEU A 4 10.09 -11.12 -1.57
C LEU A 4 8.76 -11.31 -0.82
N LEU A 5 7.91 -12.23 -1.31
CA LEU A 5 6.64 -12.59 -0.66
C LEU A 5 6.86 -13.13 0.76
N ALA A 6 7.98 -13.83 0.99
CA ALA A 6 8.33 -14.37 2.31
C ALA A 6 8.55 -13.26 3.36
N LEU A 7 8.96 -12.05 2.94
CA LEU A 7 9.13 -10.89 3.81
C LEU A 7 7.81 -10.15 4.08
N GLN A 8 6.80 -10.30 3.22
CA GLN A 8 5.50 -9.67 3.38
C GLN A 8 4.63 -10.47 4.37
N PRO A 9 4.07 -9.85 5.42
CA PRO A 9 3.05 -10.47 6.25
C PRO A 9 1.85 -11.03 5.48
N LEU A 10 1.40 -10.36 4.41
CA LEU A 10 0.25 -10.81 3.62
C LEU A 10 0.52 -12.03 2.71
N LYS A 11 1.79 -12.42 2.51
CA LYS A 11 2.23 -13.61 1.73
C LYS A 11 1.64 -13.73 0.32
N ARG A 12 1.19 -12.64 -0.29
CA ARG A 12 0.66 -12.61 -1.66
C ARG A 12 0.98 -11.30 -2.36
N LEU A 13 0.86 -11.32 -3.68
CA LEU A 13 0.88 -10.10 -4.48
C LEU A 13 -0.42 -9.31 -4.25
N ALA A 14 -0.32 -8.00 -4.31
CA ALA A 14 -1.47 -7.13 -4.34
C ALA A 14 -2.08 -7.15 -5.75
N GLU A 15 -3.40 -7.13 -5.82
CA GLU A 15 -4.11 -6.89 -7.08
C GLU A 15 -4.04 -5.40 -7.44
N PRO A 16 -4.03 -5.05 -8.75
CA PRO A 16 -3.97 -3.65 -9.19
C PRO A 16 -5.05 -2.76 -8.54
N ASP A 17 -6.26 -3.31 -8.35
CA ASP A 17 -7.38 -2.60 -7.74
C ASP A 17 -7.14 -2.23 -6.27
N GLU A 18 -6.35 -3.01 -5.53
CA GLU A 18 -6.01 -2.70 -4.13
C GLU A 18 -5.13 -1.43 -4.06
N ILE A 19 -4.24 -1.26 -5.04
CA ILE A 19 -3.44 -0.05 -5.18
C ILE A 19 -4.32 1.12 -5.61
N GLY A 20 -5.19 0.89 -6.60
CA GLY A 20 -6.12 1.90 -7.11
C GLY A 20 -7.03 2.49 -6.04
N ARG A 21 -7.56 1.65 -5.12
CA ARG A 21 -8.38 2.12 -3.98
C ARG A 21 -7.60 3.03 -3.04
N THR A 22 -6.32 2.76 -2.80
CA THR A 22 -5.46 3.63 -1.98
C THR A 22 -5.27 4.99 -2.65
N VAL A 23 -5.03 5.02 -3.96
CA VAL A 23 -4.93 6.27 -4.73
C VAL A 23 -6.26 7.04 -4.70
N LEU A 24 -7.39 6.35 -4.85
CA LEU A 24 -8.71 6.97 -4.78
C LEU A 24 -8.98 7.59 -3.40
N PHE A 25 -8.61 6.91 -2.32
CA PHE A 25 -8.67 7.48 -0.97
C PHE A 25 -7.84 8.76 -0.86
N LEU A 26 -6.58 8.72 -1.30
CA LEU A 26 -5.66 9.86 -1.27
C LEU A 26 -6.14 11.05 -2.10
N ALA A 27 -6.86 10.79 -3.18
CA ALA A 27 -7.45 11.83 -4.04
C ALA A 27 -8.79 12.38 -3.52
N SER A 28 -9.37 11.78 -2.47
CA SER A 28 -10.66 12.17 -1.92
C SER A 28 -10.52 13.10 -0.72
N ASP A 29 -11.61 13.79 -0.36
CA ASP A 29 -11.68 14.64 0.83
C ASP A 29 -11.38 13.89 2.14
N ALA A 30 -11.57 12.57 2.17
CA ALA A 30 -11.29 11.74 3.34
C ALA A 30 -9.79 11.71 3.69
N ALA A 31 -8.90 12.00 2.74
CA ALA A 31 -7.48 12.09 2.97
C ALA A 31 -7.00 13.50 3.35
N GLY A 32 -7.91 14.43 3.72
CA GLY A 32 -7.59 15.85 3.95
C GLY A 32 -6.52 16.16 5.01
N HIS A 33 -6.12 15.20 5.84
CA HIS A 33 -5.01 15.33 6.80
C HIS A 33 -3.68 14.71 6.35
N TYR A 34 -3.64 14.08 5.17
CA TYR A 34 -2.45 13.42 4.64
C TYR A 34 -1.75 14.36 3.65
N THR A 35 -0.53 14.78 3.98
CA THR A 35 0.30 15.58 3.08
C THR A 35 1.78 15.27 3.27
N GLY A 36 2.54 15.23 2.16
CA GLY A 36 3.97 14.91 2.17
C GLY A 36 4.33 13.50 2.66
N GLN A 37 3.35 12.61 2.83
CA GLN A 37 3.57 11.24 3.30
C GLN A 37 3.82 10.29 2.14
N THR A 38 4.68 9.30 2.36
CA THR A 38 4.89 8.18 1.44
C THR A 38 4.18 6.95 2.00
N LEU A 39 3.04 6.57 1.40
CA LEU A 39 2.33 5.35 1.78
C LEU A 39 2.77 4.20 0.87
N ALA A 40 3.51 3.24 1.44
CA ALA A 40 4.01 2.10 0.69
C ALA A 40 3.00 0.92 0.71
N PRO A 41 2.46 0.48 -0.44
CA PRO A 41 1.60 -0.71 -0.52
C PRO A 41 2.46 -1.99 -0.49
N SER A 42 3.26 -2.15 0.55
CA SER A 42 4.31 -3.17 0.66
C SER A 42 3.79 -4.53 1.13
N GLY A 43 2.48 -4.69 1.36
CA GLY A 43 1.92 -5.88 2.02
C GLY A 43 2.51 -6.17 3.40
N GLY A 44 3.07 -5.14 4.05
CA GLY A 44 3.72 -5.17 5.36
C GLY A 44 5.22 -5.49 5.35
N ALA A 45 5.87 -5.61 4.19
CA ALA A 45 7.32 -5.84 4.13
C ALA A 45 8.15 -4.60 4.53
N LEU A 46 7.55 -3.42 4.52
CA LEU A 46 8.16 -2.17 4.93
C LEU A 46 7.25 -1.48 5.94
N MET A 47 7.79 -1.16 7.12
CA MET A 47 7.16 -0.31 8.13
C MET A 47 7.97 1.00 8.18
N LEU A 48 7.38 2.09 7.69
CA LEU A 48 7.91 3.46 7.76
C LEU A 48 6.95 4.32 8.58
#